data_AF-A0A2D4N6R2-F1
#
_entry.id   AF-A0A2D4N6R2-F1
#
_cell.length_a   1.000
_cell.length_b   1.000
_cell.length_c   1.000
_cell.angle_alpha   90.00
_cell.angle_beta   90.00
_cell.angle_gamma   90.00
#
_symmetry.space_group_name_H-M   'P 1'
#
loop_
_entity.id
_entity.type
_entity.pdbx_description
1 polymer ?
#
loop_
_entity_poly.entity_id
_entity_poly.type
_entity_poly.pdbx_seq_one_letter_code
_entity_poly.pdbx_strand_id
1 'polypeptide(L)'
;DGNYKMYWMDDTGHSQKAIIASRMYPRGYPYNGTNYVNVTTHLRSPITRVVYLFIGPSIDVQSFSVHGNPQQLDIFVTTSEHAYAIYLWTDENKSHSVFAQVIADHQKIVFERAAAVRNSPVSGVKGNIE
;
A
#
# COMPACT_ATOMS: atom_id res chain seq x y z
N ASP A 1 -14.02 -3.65 21.78
CA ASP A 1 -14.66 -3.39 20.47
C ASP A 1 -14.43 -1.96 20.04
N GLY A 2 -14.02 -1.77 18.78
CA GLY A 2 -13.80 -0.44 18.22
C GLY A 2 -13.86 -0.50 16.70
N ASN A 3 -14.02 0.68 16.07
CA ASN A 3 -14.19 0.77 14.63
C ASN A 3 -12.85 0.77 13.91
N TYR A 4 -12.64 -0.23 13.06
CA TYR A 4 -11.56 -0.23 12.07
C TYR A 4 -12.00 0.61 10.87
N LYS A 5 -11.13 1.50 10.41
CA LYS A 5 -11.42 2.44 9.32
C LYS A 5 -10.43 2.25 8.17
N MET A 6 -10.87 2.57 6.96
CA MET A 6 -10.03 2.62 5.77
C MET A 6 -10.35 3.88 4.99
N TYR A 7 -9.31 4.60 4.57
CA TYR A 7 -9.40 5.72 3.63
C TYR A 7 -8.52 5.44 2.42
N TRP A 8 -8.85 6.06 1.28
CA TRP A 8 -8.03 5.98 0.08
C TRP A 8 -8.11 7.28 -0.70
N MET A 9 -7.06 7.59 -1.44
CA MET A 9 -7.05 8.65 -2.44
C MET A 9 -5.94 8.37 -3.47
N ASP A 10 -6.12 8.91 -4.66
CA ASP A 10 -5.07 8.92 -5.68
C ASP A 10 -4.04 10.02 -5.41
N ASP A 11 -2.96 10.04 -6.20
CA ASP A 11 -1.85 10.98 -6.02
C ASP A 11 -2.14 12.46 -6.36
N THR A 12 -3.37 12.78 -6.77
CA THR A 12 -3.88 14.16 -6.88
C THR A 12 -4.76 14.56 -5.69
N GLY A 13 -4.94 13.65 -4.72
CA GLY A 13 -5.83 13.84 -3.57
C GLY A 13 -7.29 13.52 -3.86
N HIS A 14 -7.63 12.99 -5.04
CA HIS A 14 -9.01 12.63 -5.35
C HIS A 14 -9.37 11.26 -4.77
N SER A 15 -10.56 11.17 -4.16
CA SER A 15 -11.08 9.95 -3.53
C SER A 15 -12.48 9.65 -4.05
N GLN A 16 -12.60 8.63 -4.90
CA GLN A 16 -13.89 8.18 -5.39
C GLN A 16 -14.57 7.30 -4.34
N LYS A 17 -15.86 7.53 -4.09
CA LYS A 17 -16.66 6.71 -3.16
C LYS A 17 -16.71 5.25 -3.64
N ALA A 18 -16.45 4.33 -2.73
CA ALA A 18 -16.48 2.90 -2.99
C ALA A 18 -17.89 2.32 -2.99
N ILE A 19 -18.01 1.14 -3.59
CA ILE A 19 -19.19 0.28 -3.49
C ILE A 19 -18.91 -0.78 -2.43
N ILE A 20 -19.83 -0.96 -1.48
CA ILE A 20 -19.76 -2.02 -0.47
C ILE A 20 -20.73 -3.11 -0.88
N ALA A 21 -20.26 -4.37 -0.89
CA ALA A 21 -21.08 -5.50 -1.31
C ALA A 21 -20.85 -6.73 -0.44
N SER A 22 -21.90 -7.54 -0.33
CA SER A 22 -21.90 -8.85 0.31
C SER A 22 -22.24 -9.90 -0.75
N ARG A 23 -21.46 -10.96 -0.83
CA ARG A 23 -21.65 -12.02 -1.83
C ARG A 23 -21.65 -13.39 -1.16
N MET A 24 -22.76 -14.12 -1.31
CA MET A 24 -22.88 -15.50 -0.87
C MET A 24 -22.17 -16.43 -1.86
N TYR A 25 -21.55 -17.50 -1.34
CA TYR A 25 -20.97 -18.53 -2.19
C TYR A 25 -22.04 -19.48 -2.74
N PRO A 26 -21.81 -20.06 -3.93
CA PRO A 26 -22.70 -21.08 -4.48
C PRO A 26 -22.84 -22.30 -3.55
N ARG A 27 -23.86 -23.11 -3.79
CA ARG A 27 -24.07 -24.37 -3.06
C ARG A 27 -22.85 -25.30 -3.22
N GLY A 28 -22.41 -25.91 -2.12
CA GLY A 28 -21.27 -26.84 -2.09
C GLY A 28 -20.01 -26.27 -1.43
N TYR A 29 -19.96 -24.95 -1.17
CA TYR A 29 -18.89 -24.35 -0.39
C TYR A 29 -19.17 -24.47 1.12
N PRO A 30 -18.12 -24.69 1.94
CA PRO A 30 -18.27 -24.85 3.40
C PRO A 30 -18.49 -23.54 4.15
N TYR A 31 -18.45 -22.40 3.46
CA TYR A 31 -18.59 -21.06 4.05
C TYR A 31 -19.67 -20.25 3.35
N ASN A 32 -20.27 -19.30 4.07
CA ASN A 32 -21.43 -18.54 3.60
C ASN A 32 -21.12 -17.60 2.45
N GLY A 33 -19.99 -16.90 2.48
CA GLY A 33 -19.69 -15.85 1.52
C GLY A 33 -18.59 -14.90 1.98
N THR A 34 -18.55 -13.71 1.38
CA THR A 34 -17.59 -12.65 1.69
C THR A 34 -18.24 -11.27 1.59
N ASN A 35 -17.68 -10.32 2.34
CA ASN A 35 -17.98 -8.90 2.22
C ASN A 35 -16.74 -8.21 1.65
N TYR A 36 -16.93 -7.25 0.75
CA TYR A 36 -15.82 -6.52 0.16
C TYR A 36 -16.17 -5.06 -0.14
N VAL A 37 -15.11 -4.26 -0.17
CA VAL A 37 -15.14 -2.86 -0.63
C VAL A 37 -14.53 -2.84 -2.02
N ASN A 38 -15.30 -2.37 -3.00
CA ASN A 38 -14.84 -2.15 -4.36
C ASN A 38 -14.48 -0.67 -4.54
N VAL A 39 -13.18 -0.38 -4.53
CA VAL A 39 -12.61 0.93 -4.80
C VAL A 39 -12.26 1.01 -6.29
N THR A 40 -12.89 1.93 -7.01
CA THR A 40 -12.57 2.21 -8.41
C THR A 40 -11.64 3.42 -8.48
N THR A 41 -10.59 3.32 -9.29
CA THR A 41 -9.66 4.42 -9.57
C THR A 41 -9.56 4.63 -11.07
N HIS A 42 -9.68 5.88 -11.52
CA HIS A 42 -9.42 6.22 -12.90
C HIS A 42 -7.92 6.14 -13.21
N LEU A 43 -7.55 5.39 -14.24
CA LEU A 43 -6.16 5.28 -14.67
C LEU A 43 -5.72 6.56 -15.39
N ARG A 44 -4.73 7.24 -14.82
CA ARG A 44 -4.05 8.41 -15.41
C ARG A 44 -2.73 8.01 -16.06
N SER A 45 -2.49 8.54 -17.25
CA SER A 45 -1.22 8.39 -17.97
C SER A 45 -0.17 9.39 -17.44
N PRO A 46 1.13 9.03 -17.42
CA PRO A 46 1.68 7.72 -17.75
C PRO A 46 1.57 6.71 -16.60
N ILE A 47 1.43 7.19 -15.36
CA ILE A 47 1.54 6.38 -14.15
C ILE A 47 0.40 6.75 -13.20
N THR A 48 -0.31 5.74 -12.72
CA THR A 48 -1.38 5.89 -11.73
C THR A 48 -0.92 5.32 -10.40
N ARG A 49 -1.09 6.08 -9.32
CA ARG A 49 -0.76 5.66 -7.95
C ARG A 49 -1.95 5.96 -7.03
N VAL A 50 -2.21 5.03 -6.13
CA VAL A 50 -3.30 5.12 -5.15
C VAL A 50 -2.77 4.68 -3.79
N VAL A 51 -3.15 5.42 -2.76
CA VAL A 51 -2.78 5.13 -1.38
C VAL A 51 -4.00 4.67 -0.61
N TYR A 52 -3.84 3.60 0.16
CA TYR A 52 -4.83 3.07 1.09
C TYR A 52 -4.28 3.18 2.50
N LEU A 53 -5.04 3.77 3.42
CA LEU A 53 -4.68 3.92 4.83
C LEU A 53 -5.66 3.13 5.68
N PHE A 54 -5.15 2.14 6.43
CA PHE A 54 -5.92 1.29 7.34
C PHE A 54 -5.64 1.71 8.78
N ILE A 55 -6.70 1.93 9.55
CA ILE A 55 -6.63 2.57 10.87
C ILE A 55 -7.31 1.66 11.90
N GLY A 56 -6.55 1.32 12.93
CA GLY A 56 -7.06 0.59 14.09
C GLY A 56 -7.89 1.49 15.02
N PRO A 57 -8.69 0.90 15.93
CA PRO A 57 -9.67 1.63 16.73
C PRO A 57 -9.07 2.65 17.70
N SER A 58 -7.79 2.50 18.08
CA SER A 58 -7.11 3.38 19.02
C SER A 58 -6.42 4.58 18.37
N ILE A 59 -6.46 4.69 17.05
CA ILE A 59 -5.76 5.75 16.32
C ILE A 59 -6.76 6.78 15.82
N ASP A 60 -6.55 8.03 16.23
CA ASP A 60 -7.29 9.17 15.70
C ASP A 60 -6.46 9.89 14.64
N VAL A 61 -6.86 9.78 13.37
CA VAL A 61 -6.21 10.45 12.25
C VAL A 61 -6.82 11.82 12.06
N GLN A 62 -6.00 12.86 12.19
CA GLN A 62 -6.39 14.26 12.06
C GLN A 62 -6.17 14.78 10.63
N SER A 63 -5.15 14.27 9.94
CA SER A 63 -4.83 14.64 8.56
C SER A 63 -4.26 13.46 7.77
N PHE A 64 -4.63 13.38 6.51
CA PHE A 64 -4.09 12.45 5.53
C PHE A 64 -4.03 13.16 4.18
N SER A 65 -2.82 13.37 3.64
CA SER A 65 -2.63 13.97 2.33
C SER A 65 -1.65 13.16 1.49
N VAL A 66 -1.86 13.23 0.17
CA VAL A 66 -1.04 12.54 -0.82
C VAL A 66 -0.74 13.52 -1.94
N HIS A 67 0.53 13.63 -2.30
CA HIS A 67 1.01 14.50 -3.37
C HIS A 67 1.99 13.74 -4.25
N GLY A 68 1.63 13.54 -5.51
CA GLY A 68 2.48 12.90 -6.50
C GLY A 68 3.07 13.88 -7.51
N ASN A 69 4.29 13.63 -7.93
CA ASN A 69 4.87 14.11 -9.19
C ASN A 69 5.33 12.89 -10.02
N PRO A 70 5.79 13.04 -11.28
CA PRO A 70 6.13 11.89 -12.11
C PRO A 70 7.16 10.93 -11.48
N GLN A 71 8.09 11.44 -10.66
CA GLN A 71 9.20 10.67 -10.06
C GLN A 71 8.95 10.23 -8.63
N GLN A 72 8.05 10.87 -7.89
CA GLN A 72 7.93 10.70 -6.45
C GLN A 72 6.48 10.80 -5.98
N LEU A 73 6.15 10.06 -4.93
CA LEU A 73 4.89 10.10 -4.21
C LEU A 73 5.16 10.40 -2.74
N ASP A 74 4.58 11.49 -2.26
CA ASP A 74 4.70 11.97 -0.90
C ASP A 74 3.37 11.72 -0.18
N ILE A 75 3.45 11.12 1.01
CA ILE A 75 2.29 10.76 1.82
C ILE A 75 2.51 11.32 3.22
N PHE A 76 1.57 12.13 3.70
CA PHE A 76 1.61 12.69 5.04
C PHE A 76 0.40 12.22 5.84
N VAL A 77 0.65 11.70 7.04
CA VAL A 77 -0.40 11.28 7.97
C VAL A 77 -0.09 11.91 9.32
N THR A 78 -1.06 12.63 9.87
CA THR A 78 -0.98 13.18 11.23
C THR A 78 -2.08 12.55 12.05
N THR A 79 -1.70 11.97 13.19
CA THR A 79 -2.62 11.48 14.22
C THR A 79 -2.63 12.44 15.40
N SER A 80 -3.44 12.16 16.41
CA SER A 80 -3.43 12.90 17.68
C SER A 80 -2.09 12.84 18.42
N GLU A 81 -1.25 11.85 18.14
CA GLU A 81 -0.01 11.57 18.89
C GLU A 81 1.25 11.63 18.04
N HIS A 82 1.13 11.32 16.74
CA HIS A 82 2.28 11.08 15.86
C HIS A 82 2.11 11.74 14.49
N ALA A 83 3.24 12.04 13.86
CA ALA A 83 3.31 12.50 12.48
C ALA A 83 4.18 11.57 11.64
N TYR A 84 3.67 11.20 10.47
CA TYR A 84 4.35 10.34 9.51
C TYR A 84 4.49 11.03 8.16
N ALA A 85 5.69 11.02 7.60
CA ALA A 85 5.95 11.36 6.21
C ALA A 85 6.56 10.14 5.50
N ILE A 86 5.95 9.70 4.41
CA ILE A 86 6.41 8.56 3.61
C ILE A 86 6.69 9.05 2.21
N TYR A 87 7.89 8.72 1.71
CA TYR A 87 8.38 9.08 0.40
C TYR A 87 8.65 7.81 -0.40
N LEU A 88 8.03 7.70 -1.56
CA LEU A 88 8.18 6.59 -2.51
C LEU A 88 8.63 7.16 -3.86
N TRP A 89 9.51 6.46 -4.55
CA TRP A 89 9.97 6.86 -5.87
C TRP A 89 9.38 5.97 -6.95
N THR A 90 8.83 6.60 -7.98
CA THR A 90 8.51 5.96 -9.24
C THR A 90 9.81 5.61 -9.93
N ASP A 91 10.13 4.33 -10.05
CA ASP A 91 11.42 3.92 -10.58
C ASP A 91 11.30 2.94 -11.74
N GLU A 92 11.27 3.51 -12.94
CA GLU A 92 11.36 2.73 -14.19
C GLU A 92 12.81 2.30 -14.49
N ASN A 93 13.84 2.95 -13.93
CA ASN A 93 15.24 2.84 -14.41
C ASN A 93 16.28 2.45 -13.35
N LYS A 94 15.87 2.09 -12.14
CA LYS A 94 16.75 1.81 -11.00
C LYS A 94 17.63 2.98 -10.56
N SER A 95 17.20 4.22 -10.80
CA SER A 95 18.02 5.42 -10.53
C SER A 95 18.19 5.70 -9.04
N HIS A 96 17.25 5.25 -8.19
CA HIS A 96 17.31 5.44 -6.74
C HIS A 96 17.93 4.23 -6.05
N SER A 97 18.84 4.48 -5.09
CA SER A 97 19.44 3.48 -4.21
C SER A 97 18.50 2.97 -3.12
N VAL A 98 17.32 3.59 -2.99
CA VAL A 98 16.33 3.37 -1.94
C VAL A 98 14.96 2.99 -2.53
N PHE A 99 14.19 2.18 -1.81
CA PHE A 99 12.80 1.89 -2.11
C PHE A 99 11.86 2.94 -1.52
N ALA A 100 12.10 3.31 -0.25
CA ALA A 100 11.25 4.21 0.49
C ALA A 100 12.05 4.94 1.58
N GLN A 101 11.57 6.11 1.97
CA GLN A 101 11.99 6.80 3.18
C GLN A 101 10.76 7.10 4.03
N VAL A 102 10.85 6.83 5.32
CA VAL A 102 9.80 7.14 6.30
C VAL A 102 10.40 8.05 7.37
N ILE A 103 9.71 9.13 7.70
CA ILE A 103 9.97 9.94 8.88
C ILE A 103 8.79 9.74 9.81
N ALA A 104 9.04 9.13 10.96
CA ALA A 104 8.06 8.97 12.04
C ALA A 104 8.49 9.88 13.20
N ASP A 105 7.74 10.94 13.43
CA ASP A 105 8.06 12.04 14.34
C ASP A 105 9.45 12.64 14.04
N HIS A 106 10.46 12.26 14.81
CA HIS A 106 11.85 12.72 14.66
C HIS A 106 12.79 11.62 14.16
N GLN A 107 12.27 10.42 13.89
CA GLN A 107 13.06 9.28 13.45
C GLN A 107 12.97 9.09 11.94
N LYS A 108 14.13 9.15 11.29
CA LYS A 108 14.27 8.82 9.87
C LYS A 108 14.59 7.33 9.71
N ILE A 109 13.83 6.67 8.85
CA ILE A 109 13.96 5.25 8.49
C ILE A 109 14.11 5.17 6.97
N VAL A 110 15.12 4.46 6.48
CA VAL A 110 15.41 4.31 5.04
C VAL A 110 15.38 2.84 4.67
N PHE A 111 14.61 2.52 3.63
CA PHE A 111 14.53 1.17 3.08
C PHE A 111 15.41 1.10 1.83
N GLU A 112 16.64 0.63 2.00
CA GLU A 112 17.62 0.55 0.91
C GLU A 112 17.39 -0.65 0.00
N ARG A 113 17.79 -0.51 -1.27
CA ARG A 113 17.72 -1.61 -2.24
C ARG A 113 18.73 -2.72 -2.00
N ALA A 114 19.81 -2.43 -1.29
CA ALA A 114 20.78 -3.43 -0.88
C ALA A 114 20.13 -4.55 -0.05
N ALA A 115 19.03 -4.24 0.67
CA ALA A 115 18.25 -5.18 1.47
C ALA A 115 17.16 -5.94 0.69
N ALA A 116 17.10 -5.79 -0.65
CA ALA A 116 16.12 -6.49 -1.46
C ALA A 116 16.29 -8.01 -1.37
N VAL A 117 15.16 -8.73 -1.24
CA VAL A 117 15.14 -10.20 -1.31
C VAL A 117 15.62 -10.63 -2.69
N ARG A 118 16.66 -11.48 -2.73
CA ARG A 118 17.23 -12.01 -3.97
C ARG A 118 16.60 -13.34 -4.30
N ASN A 119 16.24 -13.52 -5.57
CA ASN A 119 15.88 -14.84 -6.08
C ASN A 119 17.15 -15.68 -6.21
N SER A 120 17.22 -16.78 -5.47
CA SER A 120 18.27 -17.79 -5.65
C SER A 120 17.74 -18.89 -6.58
N PRO A 121 18.47 -19.25 -7.65
CA PRO A 121 18.09 -20.41 -8.44
C PRO A 121 18.19 -21.66 -7.57
N VAL A 122 17.14 -22.49 -7.60
CA VAL A 122 17.17 -23.81 -6.98
C VAL A 122 17.99 -24.72 -7.91
N SER A 123 19.14 -25.20 -7.46
CA SER A 123 19.91 -26.19 -8.20
C SER A 123 19.18 -27.53 -8.16
N GLY A 124 18.83 -28.09 -9.32
CA GLY A 124 18.23 -29.42 -9.41
C GLY A 124 19.12 -30.49 -8.76
N VAL A 125 18.48 -31.46 -8.10
CA VAL A 125 19.18 -32.62 -7.52
C VAL A 125 19.80 -33.42 -8.67
N LYS A 126 21.13 -33.52 -8.71
CA LYS A 126 21.81 -34.48 -9.58
C LYS A 126 21.74 -35.85 -8.93
N GLY A 127 20.88 -36.72 -9.47
CA GLY A 127 20.76 -38.13 -9.10
C GLY A 127 19.29 -38.57 -9.00
N ASN A 128 19.02 -39.76 -9.53
CA ASN A 128 17.72 -40.43 -9.76
C ASN A 128 17.22 -40.15 -11.18
N ILE A 129 17.49 -41.00 -12.17
CA ILE A 129 17.17 -42.43 -12.22
C ILE A 129 18.26 -43.16 -13.03
N GLU A 130 18.76 -44.26 -12.48
CA GLU A 130 19.49 -45.31 -13.22
C GLU A 130 18.47 -46.30 -13.81
#